data_AF-A0A0H5QL99-F1
#
_entry.id   AF-A0A0H5QL99-F1
#
_cell.length_a   1.000
_cell.length_b   1.000
_cell.length_c   1.000
_cell.angle_alpha   90.00
_cell.angle_beta   90.00
_cell.angle_gamma   90.00
#
_symmetry.space_group_name_H-M   'P 1'
#
loop_
_entity.id
_entity.type
_entity.pdbx_description
1 polymer ?
#
loop_
_entity_poly.entity_id
_entity_poly.type
_entity_poly.pdbx_seq_one_letter_code
_entity_poly.pdbx_strand_id
1 'polypeptide(L)'
;MPTSNPRITITLEPSQSARLKRLSELSGNSQASFISELIGSSMPVVDRLIRLMEAANEVRSGLTDDLVADMEASQARVEAQLGLALDDFDSNTSVLLDMAESVKRRKVARGMRSVPPATSPAPRPTPISNRGVRSTKKPSRTVP
;
A
#
# COMPACT_ATOMS: atom_id res chain seq x y z
N MET A 1 13.78 -33.33 -13.25
CA MET A 1 14.88 -32.45 -13.71
C MET A 1 15.11 -31.39 -12.66
N PRO A 2 16.34 -31.21 -12.12
CA PRO A 2 16.63 -30.05 -11.29
C PRO A 2 16.52 -28.78 -12.15
N THR A 3 15.88 -27.74 -11.65
CA THR A 3 15.69 -26.49 -12.39
C THR A 3 17.02 -25.74 -12.47
N SER A 4 17.44 -25.31 -13.67
CA SER A 4 18.68 -24.53 -13.87
C SER A 4 18.70 -23.18 -13.13
N ASN A 5 17.53 -22.67 -12.76
CA ASN A 5 17.41 -21.38 -12.10
C ASN A 5 17.66 -21.53 -10.59
N PRO A 6 18.68 -20.84 -10.03
CA PRO A 6 18.94 -20.86 -8.60
C PRO A 6 17.76 -20.21 -7.86
N ARG A 7 17.37 -20.80 -6.72
CA ARG A 7 16.27 -20.33 -5.89
C ARG A 7 16.84 -19.79 -4.59
N ILE A 8 16.35 -18.63 -4.18
CA ILE A 8 16.68 -18.01 -2.89
C ILE A 8 15.39 -18.00 -2.07
N THR A 9 15.45 -18.52 -0.85
CA THR A 9 14.35 -18.43 0.13
C THR A 9 14.64 -17.29 1.07
N ILE A 10 13.72 -16.33 1.15
CA ILE A 10 13.83 -15.17 2.05
C ILE A 10 12.71 -15.20 3.08
N THR A 11 13.02 -14.83 4.32
CA THR A 11 12.03 -14.62 5.36
C THR A 11 11.67 -13.14 5.41
N LEU A 12 10.38 -12.83 5.21
CA LEU A 12 9.88 -11.46 5.20
C LEU A 12 9.25 -11.10 6.54
N GLU A 13 9.31 -9.82 6.90
CA GLU A 13 8.51 -9.30 8.00
C GLU A 13 7.01 -9.39 7.65
N PRO A 14 6.11 -9.66 8.62
CA PRO A 14 4.67 -9.69 8.37
C PRO A 14 4.15 -8.45 7.63
N SER A 15 4.64 -7.25 7.98
CA SER A 15 4.26 -5.98 7.34
C SER A 15 4.64 -5.91 5.85
N GLN A 16 5.82 -6.44 5.48
CA GLN A 16 6.32 -6.50 4.10
C GLN A 16 5.51 -7.50 3.27
N SER A 17 5.23 -8.68 3.85
CA SER A 17 4.43 -9.71 3.18
C SER A 17 3.01 -9.23 2.83
N ALA A 18 2.39 -8.46 3.73
CA ALA A 18 1.05 -7.92 3.51
C ALA A 18 1.00 -6.91 2.36
N ARG A 19 2.02 -6.05 2.25
CA ARG A 19 2.15 -5.07 1.15
C ARG A 19 2.37 -5.77 -0.19
N LEU A 20 3.27 -6.75 -0.24
CA LEU A 20 3.53 -7.53 -1.46
C LEU A 20 2.29 -8.32 -1.89
N LYS A 21 1.54 -8.91 -0.96
CA LYS A 21 0.27 -9.56 -1.25
C LYS A 21 -0.72 -8.57 -1.88
N ARG A 22 -0.83 -7.36 -1.34
CA ARG A 22 -1.73 -6.33 -1.89
C ARG A 22 -1.31 -5.89 -3.30
N LEU A 23 -0.02 -5.71 -3.55
CA LEU A 23 0.51 -5.40 -4.87
C LEU A 23 0.26 -6.54 -5.88
N SER A 24 0.38 -7.78 -5.45
CA SER A 24 0.08 -8.97 -6.25
C SER A 24 -1.41 -9.05 -6.61
N GLU A 25 -2.32 -8.77 -5.67
CA GLU A 25 -3.76 -8.70 -5.93
C GLU A 25 -4.13 -7.60 -6.94
N LEU A 26 -3.43 -6.46 -6.89
CA LEU A 26 -3.70 -5.32 -7.77
C LEU A 26 -3.10 -5.49 -9.18
N SER A 27 -1.91 -6.08 -9.29
CA SER A 27 -1.22 -6.30 -10.56
C SER A 27 -1.63 -7.58 -11.28
N GLY A 28 -2.24 -8.54 -10.58
CA GLY A 28 -2.58 -9.87 -11.10
C GLY A 28 -1.37 -10.82 -11.22
N ASN A 29 -0.16 -10.36 -10.90
CA ASN A 29 1.06 -11.16 -10.95
C ASN A 29 1.37 -11.80 -9.60
N SER A 30 2.08 -12.94 -9.60
CA SER A 30 2.54 -13.54 -8.35
C SER A 30 3.58 -12.67 -7.64
N GLN A 31 3.63 -12.72 -6.30
CA GLN A 31 4.61 -11.97 -5.50
C GLN A 31 6.06 -12.30 -5.93
N ALA A 32 6.35 -13.56 -6.23
CA ALA A 32 7.67 -13.99 -6.69
C ALA A 32 8.03 -13.40 -8.06
N SER A 33 7.09 -13.39 -9.02
CA SER A 33 7.31 -12.79 -10.33
C SER A 33 7.61 -11.30 -10.23
N PHE A 34 6.86 -10.58 -9.38
CA PHE A 34 7.09 -9.16 -9.15
C PHE A 34 8.48 -8.90 -8.55
N ILE A 35 8.89 -9.69 -7.55
CA ILE A 35 10.23 -9.56 -6.97
C ILE A 35 11.32 -9.90 -7.99
N SER A 36 11.14 -10.96 -8.79
CA SER A 36 12.11 -11.33 -9.83
C SER A 36 12.29 -10.24 -10.88
N GLU A 37 11.20 -9.57 -11.28
CA GLU A 37 11.25 -8.45 -12.21
C GLU A 37 11.93 -7.22 -11.60
N LEU A 38 11.58 -6.88 -10.35
CA LEU A 38 12.20 -5.78 -9.61
C LEU A 38 13.72 -5.99 -9.45
N ILE A 39 14.13 -7.20 -9.05
CA ILE A 39 15.56 -7.55 -8.96
C ILE A 39 16.21 -7.52 -10.35
N GLY A 40 15.56 -8.08 -11.36
CA GLY A 40 16.05 -8.06 -12.74
C GLY A 40 16.32 -6.65 -13.26
N SER A 41 15.41 -5.70 -12.99
CA SER A 41 15.56 -4.30 -13.39
C SER A 41 16.69 -3.57 -12.64
N SER A 42 17.08 -4.04 -11.46
CA SER A 42 18.14 -3.42 -10.63
C SER A 42 19.52 -4.05 -10.83
N MET A 43 19.64 -5.12 -11.62
CA MET A 43 20.92 -5.78 -11.92
C MET A 43 22.04 -4.83 -12.38
N PRO A 44 21.80 -3.81 -13.22
CA PRO A 44 22.86 -2.87 -13.61
C PRO A 44 23.45 -2.07 -12.44
N VAL A 45 22.65 -1.81 -11.40
CA VAL A 45 23.11 -1.13 -10.17
C VAL A 45 23.92 -2.09 -9.32
N VAL A 46 23.44 -3.33 -9.18
CA VAL A 46 24.14 -4.40 -8.46
C VAL A 46 25.52 -4.66 -9.10
N ASP A 47 25.63 -4.69 -10.43
CA ASP A 47 26.90 -4.88 -11.13
C ASP A 47 27.90 -3.75 -10.86
N ARG A 48 27.43 -2.49 -10.80
CA ARG A 48 28.28 -1.35 -10.42
C ARG A 48 28.76 -1.46 -8.99
N LEU A 49 27.89 -1.89 -8.07
CA LEU A 49 28.24 -2.10 -6.67
C LEU A 49 29.29 -3.21 -6.52
N ILE A 50 29.14 -4.32 -7.25
CA ILE A 50 30.15 -5.40 -7.27
C ILE A 50 31.51 -4.85 -7.70
N ARG A 51 31.57 -4.13 -8.83
CA ARG A 51 32.82 -3.51 -9.31
C ARG A 51 33.43 -2.53 -8.31
N LEU A 52 32.59 -1.74 -7.63
CA LEU A 52 33.05 -0.82 -6.60
C LEU A 52 33.65 -1.59 -5.42
N MET A 53 33.01 -2.67 -4.97
CA MET A 53 33.52 -3.51 -3.88
C MET A 53 34.79 -4.27 -4.27
N GLU A 54 34.92 -4.71 -5.52
CA GLU A 54 36.14 -5.30 -6.07
C GLU A 54 37.29 -4.28 -6.05
N ALA A 55 37.07 -3.07 -6.60
CA ALA A 55 38.06 -2.00 -6.58
C ALA A 55 38.43 -1.57 -5.16
N ALA A 56 37.47 -1.49 -4.24
CA ALA A 56 37.72 -1.15 -2.84
C ALA A 56 38.56 -2.22 -2.12
N ASN A 57 38.37 -3.50 -2.45
CA ASN A 57 39.20 -4.58 -1.92
C ASN A 57 40.64 -4.54 -2.46
N GLU A 58 40.82 -4.14 -3.72
CA GLU A 58 42.14 -3.93 -4.32
C GLU A 58 42.86 -2.71 -3.73
N VAL A 59 42.11 -1.66 -3.37
CA VAL A 59 42.60 -0.38 -2.84
C VAL A 59 42.71 -0.36 -1.30
N ARG A 60 42.63 -1.53 -0.63
CA ARG A 60 42.74 -1.65 0.84
C ARG A 60 44.03 -1.04 1.45
N SER A 61 44.98 -0.59 0.63
CA SER A 61 46.20 0.14 1.01
C SER A 61 46.15 1.68 0.89
N GLY A 62 45.02 2.31 0.54
CA GLY A 62 44.97 3.78 0.50
C GLY A 62 43.62 4.35 0.05
N LEU A 63 42.64 4.38 0.95
CA LEU A 63 41.51 5.30 0.80
C LEU A 63 42.07 6.72 1.03
N THR A 64 42.20 7.48 -0.05
CA THR A 64 42.50 8.91 0.04
C THR A 64 41.21 9.66 0.37
N ASP A 65 41.29 10.65 1.26
CA ASP A 65 40.17 11.52 1.64
C ASP A 65 39.43 12.11 0.41
N ASP A 66 40.14 12.25 -0.70
CA ASP A 66 39.62 12.66 -2.00
C ASP A 66 38.50 11.74 -2.54
N LEU A 67 38.60 10.43 -2.37
CA LEU A 67 37.57 9.48 -2.83
C LEU A 67 36.28 9.65 -2.01
N VAL A 68 36.41 9.85 -0.71
CA VAL A 68 35.26 10.08 0.19
C VAL A 68 34.56 11.38 -0.20
N ALA A 69 35.34 12.46 -0.42
CA ALA A 69 34.80 13.74 -0.86
C ALA A 69 34.09 13.63 -2.23
N ASP A 70 34.66 12.88 -3.18
CA ASP A 70 34.02 12.67 -4.48
C ASP A 70 32.73 11.83 -4.38
N MET A 71 32.70 10.83 -3.49
CA MET A 71 31.50 10.05 -3.23
C MET A 71 30.39 10.90 -2.60
N GLU A 72 30.69 11.72 -1.61
CA GLU A 72 29.73 12.65 -1.01
C GLU A 72 29.20 13.65 -2.05
N ALA A 73 30.08 14.21 -2.88
CA ALA A 73 29.67 15.11 -3.95
C ALA A 73 28.81 14.42 -5.03
N SER A 74 29.05 13.13 -5.29
CA SER A 74 28.23 12.34 -6.20
C SER A 74 26.85 12.01 -5.60
N GLN A 75 26.80 11.69 -4.31
CA GLN A 75 25.56 11.42 -3.58
C GLN A 75 24.67 12.66 -3.56
N ALA A 76 25.22 13.84 -3.24
CA ALA A 76 24.48 15.11 -3.24
C ALA A 76 23.85 15.41 -4.62
N ARG A 77 24.54 15.10 -5.71
CA ARG A 77 24.00 15.27 -7.08
C ARG A 77 22.86 14.29 -7.37
N VAL A 78 22.98 13.03 -6.96
CA VAL A 78 21.92 12.02 -7.11
C VAL A 78 20.69 12.39 -6.29
N GLU A 79 20.88 12.83 -5.05
CA GLU A 79 19.78 13.28 -4.19
C GLU A 79 19.03 14.47 -4.79
N ALA A 80 19.75 15.46 -5.33
CA ALA A 80 19.14 16.60 -6.01
C ALA A 80 18.31 16.15 -7.23
N GLN A 81 18.84 15.24 -8.05
CA GLN A 81 18.11 14.70 -9.20
C GLN A 81 16.90 13.86 -8.79
N LEU A 82 17.01 13.09 -7.71
CA LEU A 82 15.92 12.29 -7.18
C LEU A 82 14.81 13.19 -6.62
N GLY A 83 15.16 14.27 -5.93
CA GLY A 83 14.19 15.29 -5.48
C GLY A 83 13.39 15.87 -6.63
N LEU A 84 14.06 16.27 -7.72
CA LEU A 84 13.40 16.76 -8.93
C LEU A 84 12.49 15.72 -9.57
N ALA A 85 12.91 14.45 -9.60
CA ALA A 85 12.10 13.37 -10.15
C ALA A 85 10.87 13.05 -9.29
N LEU A 86 10.99 13.13 -7.96
CA LEU A 86 9.88 12.95 -7.03
C LEU A 86 8.88 14.11 -7.13
N ASP A 87 9.35 15.35 -7.23
CA ASP A 87 8.50 16.52 -7.47
C ASP A 87 7.73 16.39 -8.78
N ASP A 88 8.39 15.95 -9.86
CA ASP A 88 7.73 15.73 -11.15
C ASP A 88 6.69 14.59 -11.06
N PHE A 89 6.99 13.51 -10.37
CA PHE A 89 6.05 12.42 -10.13
C PHE A 89 4.83 12.87 -9.32
N ASP A 90 5.03 13.63 -8.24
CA ASP A 90 3.95 14.18 -7.43
C ASP A 90 3.08 15.14 -8.24
N SER A 91 3.71 16.00 -9.06
CA SER A 91 2.98 16.91 -9.96
C SER A 91 2.10 16.16 -10.95
N ASN A 92 2.62 15.08 -11.55
CA ASN A 92 1.92 14.28 -12.55
C ASN A 92 0.82 13.39 -11.95
N THR A 93 1.03 12.90 -10.73
CA THR A 93 0.06 12.05 -10.04
C THR A 93 -1.01 12.85 -9.27
N SER A 94 -0.75 14.12 -8.97
CA SER A 94 -1.70 15.02 -8.30
C SER A 94 -3.07 15.05 -8.97
N VAL A 95 -3.10 15.11 -10.31
CA VAL A 95 -4.35 15.14 -11.09
C VAL A 95 -5.14 13.84 -10.94
N LEU A 96 -4.46 12.69 -10.93
CA LEU A 96 -5.10 11.39 -10.75
C LEU A 96 -5.61 11.22 -9.32
N LEU A 97 -4.85 11.70 -8.33
CA LEU A 97 -5.24 11.69 -6.92
C LEU A 97 -6.46 12.59 -6.67
N ASP A 98 -6.48 13.80 -7.23
CA ASP A 98 -7.60 14.73 -7.17
C ASP A 98 -8.85 14.15 -7.84
N MET A 99 -8.69 13.50 -8.99
CA MET A 99 -9.78 12.80 -9.68
C MET A 99 -10.34 11.68 -8.80
N ALA A 100 -9.48 10.84 -8.22
CA ALA A 100 -9.89 9.77 -7.32
C ALA A 100 -10.59 10.30 -6.06
N GLU A 101 -10.10 11.39 -5.48
CA GLU A 101 -10.69 12.02 -4.31
C GLU A 101 -12.06 12.64 -4.64
N SER A 102 -12.19 13.31 -5.79
CA SER A 102 -13.47 13.88 -6.25
C SER A 102 -14.54 12.81 -6.44
N VAL A 103 -14.18 11.64 -6.98
CA VAL A 103 -15.08 10.49 -7.13
C VAL A 103 -15.48 9.94 -5.76
N LYS A 104 -14.54 9.86 -4.81
CA LYS A 104 -14.82 9.45 -3.43
C LYS A 104 -15.78 10.42 -2.75
N ARG A 105 -15.54 11.74 -2.82
CA ARG A 105 -16.44 12.78 -2.27
C ARG A 105 -17.83 12.72 -2.93
N ARG A 106 -17.91 12.53 -4.25
CA ARG A 106 -19.19 12.39 -4.98
C ARG A 106 -19.97 11.15 -4.53
N LYS A 107 -19.31 10.02 -4.30
CA LYS A 107 -19.94 8.80 -3.75
C LYS A 107 -20.48 9.04 -2.33
N VAL A 108 -19.72 9.72 -1.47
CA VAL A 108 -20.17 10.08 -0.11
C VAL A 108 -21.38 11.03 -0.16
N ALA A 109 -21.33 12.08 -0.98
CA ALA A 109 -22.45 13.02 -1.13
C ALA A 109 -23.72 12.37 -1.71
N ARG A 110 -23.56 11.41 -2.63
CA ARG A 110 -24.68 10.64 -3.17
C ARG A 110 -25.25 9.64 -2.16
N GLY A 111 -24.41 9.06 -1.30
CA GLY A 111 -24.84 8.24 -0.16
C GLY A 111 -25.57 9.03 0.93
N MET A 112 -25.20 10.30 1.14
CA MET A 112 -25.90 11.20 2.07
C MET A 112 -27.26 11.66 1.53
N ARG A 113 -27.40 11.84 0.21
CA ARG A 113 -28.66 12.24 -0.45
C ARG A 113 -29.63 11.08 -0.69
N SER A 114 -29.21 9.83 -0.52
CA SER A 114 -30.05 8.65 -0.74
C SER A 114 -30.73 8.11 0.53
N VAL A 115 -30.67 8.83 1.65
CA VAL A 115 -31.51 8.53 2.81
C VAL A 115 -32.73 9.45 2.74
N PRO A 116 -33.90 8.97 2.25
CA PRO A 116 -35.13 9.72 2.42
C PRO A 116 -35.35 9.88 3.94
N PRO A 117 -35.89 11.01 4.41
CA PRO A 117 -36.33 11.08 5.80
C PRO A 117 -37.29 9.92 6.04
N ALA A 118 -36.99 9.09 7.04
CA ALA A 118 -37.83 7.98 7.44
C ALA A 118 -39.18 8.57 7.87
N THR A 119 -40.13 8.63 6.92
CA THR A 119 -41.51 8.92 7.24
C THR A 119 -42.03 7.63 7.83
N SER A 120 -42.08 7.56 9.17
CA SER A 120 -42.67 6.45 9.89
C SER A 120 -44.04 6.15 9.29
N PRO A 121 -44.29 4.96 8.70
CA PRO A 121 -45.60 4.64 8.20
C PRO A 121 -46.55 4.58 9.40
N ALA A 122 -47.66 5.32 9.31
CA ALA A 122 -48.72 5.25 10.31
C ALA A 122 -49.12 3.78 10.54
N PRO A 123 -49.31 3.35 11.80
CA PRO A 123 -49.59 1.95 12.11
C PRO A 123 -50.92 1.57 11.45
N ARG A 124 -50.88 0.56 10.58
CA ARG A 124 -52.11 -0.03 10.02
C ARG A 124 -52.92 -0.65 11.16
N PRO A 125 -54.24 -0.43 11.23
CA PRO A 125 -55.07 -1.07 12.24
C PRO A 125 -55.00 -2.58 12.03
N THR A 126 -54.62 -3.31 13.07
CA THR A 126 -54.65 -4.77 13.07
C THR A 126 -56.10 -5.25 13.06
N PRO A 127 -56.39 -6.40 12.41
CA PRO A 127 -57.73 -6.97 12.38
C PRO A 127 -58.27 -7.25 13.79
N ILE A 128 -59.56 -7.00 13.98
CA ILE A 128 -60.28 -7.00 15.28
C ILE A 128 -60.17 -8.34 16.06
N SER A 129 -59.80 -9.42 15.37
CA SER A 129 -59.91 -10.79 15.86
C SER A 129 -58.84 -11.22 16.88
N ASN A 130 -57.76 -10.46 17.08
CA ASN A 130 -56.70 -10.81 18.04
C ASN A 130 -56.63 -9.84 19.25
N ARG A 131 -57.70 -9.09 19.50
CA ARG A 131 -57.81 -8.17 20.65
C ARG A 131 -58.22 -8.92 21.92
N GLY A 132 -57.46 -9.95 22.31
CA GLY A 132 -57.90 -10.82 23.42
C GLY A 132 -56.93 -11.84 23.99
N VAL A 133 -55.65 -11.90 23.58
CA VAL A 133 -54.70 -12.87 24.15
C VAL A 133 -53.54 -12.11 24.81
N ARG A 134 -53.52 -12.16 26.15
CA ARG A 134 -52.63 -11.41 27.04
C ARG A 134 -51.23 -12.05 27.10
N SER A 135 -50.20 -11.25 27.37
CA SER A 135 -49.12 -11.69 28.27
C SER A 135 -48.59 -10.50 29.07
N THR A 136 -49.08 -10.41 30.31
CA THR A 136 -48.55 -9.59 31.39
C THR A 136 -47.27 -10.24 31.91
N LYS A 137 -46.09 -9.81 31.46
CA LYS A 137 -44.84 -9.99 32.23
C LYS A 137 -43.88 -8.83 31.97
N LYS A 138 -43.81 -7.90 32.93
CA LYS A 138 -42.57 -7.21 33.26
C LYS A 138 -41.85 -8.10 34.29
N PRO A 139 -40.53 -8.25 34.18
CA PRO A 139 -39.73 -7.64 35.23
C PRO A 139 -38.49 -6.92 34.71
N SER A 140 -38.29 -5.74 35.27
CA SER A 140 -37.00 -5.08 35.42
C SER A 140 -36.03 -5.97 36.20
N ARG A 141 -34.77 -6.03 35.77
CA ARG A 141 -33.67 -6.36 36.67
C ARG A 141 -32.49 -5.44 36.42
N THR A 142 -32.31 -4.54 37.38
CA THR A 142 -31.09 -3.77 37.62
C THR A 142 -30.05 -4.69 38.28
N VAL A 143 -28.79 -4.30 38.08
CA VAL A 143 -27.47 -4.94 38.35
C VAL A 143 -27.26 -5.26 39.86
N PRO A 144 -26.37 -6.19 40.23
CA PRO A 144 -24.95 -5.85 40.44
C PRO A 144 -23.95 -6.68 39.62
#